data_AF-A0A2V1BZM7-F1
#
_entry.id   AF-A0A2V1BZM7-F1
#
_cell.length_a   1.000
_cell.length_b   1.000
_cell.length_c   1.000
_cell.angle_alpha   90.00
_cell.angle_beta   90.00
_cell.angle_gamma   90.00
#
_symmetry.space_group_name_H-M   'P 1'
#
loop_
_entity.id
_entity.type
_entity.pdbx_description
1 polymer ?
#
loop_
_entity_poly.entity_id
_entity_poly.type
_entity_poly.pdbx_seq_one_letter_code
_entity_poly.pdbx_strand_id
1 'polypeptide(L)'
;NSVPIQPTPLTKPIVLPQIRKGRTQAFFRAWAPGLQSKGITQSDFLSFIDNLNVVATKSPPLQIVDLAGGIIALVPHAWFNVAGLAVSISAKLGAAAVSKGRTELYLREVNKKLFGPRGLKVSIASTLATREILKVPGSLPKLASLSDETFYINTAERALRAVAPYSAHLELDVPPPTEQSTMLAKVSAKEAASKDRKNHKKVMKKRDKAGYKAEKRERKRERKEAK
;
A
#
# COMPACT_ATOMS: atom_id res chain seq x y z
N ASN A 1 -32.73 -12.89 -30.14
CA ASN A 1 -31.82 -11.74 -29.97
C ASN A 1 -31.66 -11.41 -28.50
N SER A 2 -30.64 -11.96 -27.84
CA SER A 2 -30.30 -11.63 -26.47
C SER A 2 -29.43 -10.37 -26.50
N VAL A 3 -29.93 -9.25 -25.99
CA VAL A 3 -29.12 -8.03 -25.81
C VAL A 3 -27.99 -8.36 -24.83
N PRO A 4 -26.71 -8.15 -25.17
CA PRO A 4 -25.63 -8.34 -24.22
C PRO A 4 -25.83 -7.37 -23.06
N ILE A 5 -26.06 -7.89 -21.87
CA ILE A 5 -26.21 -7.11 -20.64
C ILE A 5 -24.85 -6.43 -20.38
N GLN A 6 -24.74 -5.16 -20.74
CA GLN A 6 -23.53 -4.41 -20.43
C GLN A 6 -23.43 -4.23 -18.91
N PRO A 7 -22.28 -4.54 -18.29
CA PRO A 7 -22.15 -4.46 -16.83
C PRO A 7 -22.24 -2.99 -16.38
N THR A 8 -23.30 -2.63 -15.64
CA THR A 8 -23.61 -1.25 -15.20
C THR A 8 -22.41 -0.57 -14.51
N PRO A 9 -21.83 0.52 -15.01
CA PRO A 9 -20.59 1.08 -14.46
C PRO A 9 -20.73 1.44 -12.97
N LEU A 10 -19.63 1.38 -12.21
CA LEU A 10 -19.61 1.90 -10.85
C LEU A 10 -19.92 3.40 -10.87
N THR A 11 -20.81 3.85 -9.99
CA THR A 11 -21.21 5.28 -9.91
C THR A 11 -20.02 6.18 -9.58
N LYS A 12 -19.08 5.70 -8.77
CA LYS A 12 -17.86 6.41 -8.39
C LYS A 12 -16.65 5.47 -8.37
N PRO A 13 -15.42 5.96 -8.61
CA PRO A 13 -14.22 5.14 -8.50
C PRO A 13 -13.94 4.70 -7.05
N ILE A 14 -13.37 3.51 -6.88
CA ILE A 14 -12.91 3.01 -5.59
C ILE A 14 -11.47 3.46 -5.36
N VAL A 15 -11.15 3.94 -4.16
CA VAL A 15 -9.82 4.50 -3.83
C VAL A 15 -9.32 3.89 -2.54
N LEU A 16 -8.14 3.29 -2.58
CA LEU A 16 -7.46 2.76 -1.40
C LEU A 16 -6.12 3.48 -1.23
N PRO A 17 -5.96 4.36 -0.21
CA PRO A 17 -4.69 5.02 0.03
C PRO A 17 -3.66 4.04 0.59
N GLN A 18 -2.38 4.43 0.59
CA GLN A 18 -1.38 3.74 1.39
C GLN A 18 -1.54 4.07 2.87
N ILE A 19 -1.36 3.09 3.76
CA ILE A 19 -1.40 3.26 5.23
C ILE A 19 -0.36 4.31 5.67
N ARG A 20 0.80 4.32 5.01
CA ARG A 20 1.85 5.33 5.17
C ARG A 20 2.36 5.75 3.79
N LYS A 21 2.89 6.96 3.67
CA LYS A 21 3.51 7.41 2.41
C LYS A 21 4.79 6.64 2.14
N GLY A 22 4.92 6.05 0.95
CA GLY A 22 6.20 5.50 0.48
C GLY A 22 6.05 4.44 -0.60
N ARG A 23 7.09 4.26 -1.43
CA ARG A 23 7.05 3.40 -2.62
C ARG A 23 6.72 1.92 -2.36
N THR A 24 6.83 1.45 -1.12
CA THR A 24 6.66 0.04 -0.73
C THR A 24 5.87 -0.10 0.57
N GLN A 25 4.94 0.83 0.76
CA GLN A 25 4.02 0.82 1.88
C GLN A 25 2.73 0.12 1.47
N ALA A 26 2.13 -0.59 2.42
CA ALA A 26 0.88 -1.29 2.22
C ALA A 26 -0.28 -0.32 1.92
N PHE A 27 -1.18 -0.74 1.07
CA PHE A 27 -2.48 -0.14 0.81
C PHE A 27 -3.47 -0.50 1.91
N PHE A 28 -4.37 0.45 2.15
CA PHE A 28 -5.43 0.33 3.13
C PHE A 28 -6.36 -0.81 2.75
N ARG A 29 -6.72 -1.63 3.75
CA ARG A 29 -7.58 -2.78 3.57
C ARG A 29 -9.01 -2.39 3.94
N ALA A 30 -9.89 -2.40 2.95
CA ALA A 30 -11.29 -2.01 3.09
C ALA A 30 -12.12 -2.73 2.03
N TRP A 31 -13.42 -2.87 2.26
CA TRP A 31 -14.37 -3.47 1.33
C TRP A 31 -15.18 -2.40 0.61
N ALA A 32 -15.46 -2.60 -0.68
CA ALA A 32 -16.32 -1.72 -1.47
C ALA A 32 -17.59 -2.48 -1.86
N PRO A 33 -18.72 -2.32 -1.13
CA PRO A 33 -19.94 -3.10 -1.36
C PRO A 33 -20.48 -3.02 -2.80
N GLY A 34 -20.23 -1.91 -3.49
CA GLY A 34 -20.58 -1.75 -4.91
C GLY A 34 -19.92 -2.76 -5.85
N LEU A 35 -18.88 -3.47 -5.41
CA LEU A 35 -18.26 -4.56 -6.18
C LEU A 35 -19.09 -5.86 -6.17
N GLN A 36 -20.02 -6.02 -5.22
CA GLN A 36 -20.89 -7.19 -5.15
C GLN A 36 -21.75 -7.32 -6.41
N SER A 37 -22.32 -6.21 -6.90
CA SER A 37 -23.10 -6.17 -8.15
C SER A 37 -22.26 -6.41 -9.41
N LYS A 38 -20.93 -6.38 -9.27
CA LYS A 38 -19.95 -6.72 -10.31
C LYS A 38 -19.54 -8.19 -10.27
N GLY A 39 -20.06 -8.98 -9.33
CA GLY A 39 -19.67 -10.37 -9.12
C GLY A 39 -18.24 -10.52 -8.59
N ILE A 40 -17.75 -9.54 -7.81
CA ILE A 40 -16.54 -9.67 -6.99
C ILE A 40 -17.00 -9.80 -5.55
N THR A 41 -16.59 -10.87 -4.87
CA THR A 41 -16.94 -11.05 -3.45
C THR A 41 -16.02 -10.22 -2.54
N GLN A 42 -16.44 -10.00 -1.30
CA GLN A 42 -15.59 -9.35 -0.29
C GLN A 42 -14.28 -10.11 -0.09
N SER A 43 -14.34 -11.44 0.01
CA SER A 43 -13.15 -12.27 0.14
C SER A 43 -12.18 -12.07 -1.03
N ASP A 44 -12.70 -11.99 -2.26
CA ASP A 44 -11.87 -11.87 -3.45
C ASP A 44 -11.13 -10.54 -3.50
N PHE A 45 -11.85 -9.46 -3.17
CA PHE A 45 -11.27 -8.13 -3.16
C PHE A 45 -10.25 -7.95 -2.04
N LEU A 46 -10.55 -8.43 -0.83
CA LEU A 46 -9.61 -8.36 0.30
C LEU A 46 -8.35 -9.18 0.04
N SER A 47 -8.50 -10.39 -0.52
CA SER A 47 -7.38 -11.23 -0.94
C SER A 47 -6.53 -10.58 -2.04
N PHE A 48 -7.15 -9.85 -2.97
CA PHE A 48 -6.41 -9.01 -3.93
C PHE A 48 -5.56 -7.95 -3.22
N ILE A 49 -6.12 -7.21 -2.25
CA ILE A 49 -5.39 -6.18 -1.50
C ILE A 49 -4.23 -6.79 -0.71
N ASP A 50 -4.47 -7.92 -0.05
CA ASP A 50 -3.47 -8.61 0.77
C ASP A 50 -2.29 -9.08 -0.09
N ASN A 51 -2.57 -9.69 -1.25
CA ASN A 51 -1.55 -10.08 -2.21
C ASN A 51 -0.81 -8.88 -2.81
N LEU A 52 -1.52 -7.80 -3.16
CA LEU A 52 -0.91 -6.55 -3.63
C LEU A 52 0.10 -6.01 -2.60
N ASN A 53 -0.28 -6.01 -1.33
CA ASN A 53 0.55 -5.53 -0.23
C ASN A 53 1.81 -6.37 -0.06
N VAL A 54 1.71 -7.69 -0.25
CA VAL A 54 2.86 -8.59 -0.23
C VAL A 54 3.81 -8.33 -1.40
N VAL A 55 3.30 -8.27 -2.64
CA VAL A 55 4.16 -8.09 -3.84
C VAL A 55 4.79 -6.70 -3.92
N ALA A 56 4.13 -5.67 -3.38
CA ALA A 56 4.61 -4.30 -3.35
C ALA A 56 5.73 -4.05 -2.30
N THR A 57 6.06 -5.04 -1.45
CA THR A 57 7.13 -4.90 -0.46
C THR A 57 8.55 -5.06 -1.04
N LYS A 58 9.53 -4.35 -0.45
CA LYS A 58 10.95 -4.37 -0.89
C LYS A 58 11.64 -5.71 -0.68
N SER A 59 11.22 -6.43 0.35
CA SER A 59 11.81 -7.68 0.81
C SER A 59 10.65 -8.65 0.97
N PRO A 60 10.18 -9.26 -0.12
CA PRO A 60 9.26 -10.36 0.03
C PRO A 60 9.99 -11.44 0.86
N PRO A 61 9.31 -12.13 1.79
CA PRO A 61 9.89 -13.28 2.47
C PRO A 61 10.54 -14.23 1.45
N LEU A 62 11.68 -14.85 1.79
CA LEU A 62 12.46 -15.69 0.87
C LEU A 62 11.60 -16.75 0.16
N GLN A 63 10.56 -17.25 0.83
CA GLN A 63 9.57 -18.19 0.28
C GLN A 63 8.83 -17.66 -0.96
N ILE A 64 8.66 -16.34 -1.09
CA ILE A 64 8.07 -15.69 -2.27
C ILE A 64 9.12 -15.51 -3.38
N VAL A 65 10.41 -15.47 -3.05
CA VAL A 65 11.49 -15.44 -4.04
C VAL A 65 11.58 -16.79 -4.74
N ASP A 66 11.42 -17.90 -4.01
CA ASP A 66 11.28 -19.23 -4.62
C ASP A 66 10.00 -19.34 -5.47
N LEU A 67 8.94 -18.62 -5.11
CA LEU A 67 7.69 -18.50 -5.87
C LEU A 67 7.80 -17.60 -7.13
N ALA A 68 8.81 -16.74 -7.20
CA ALA A 68 9.06 -15.90 -8.39
C ALA A 68 9.55 -16.72 -9.59
N GLY A 69 9.93 -17.98 -9.38
CA GLY A 69 10.21 -18.98 -10.41
C GLY A 69 8.99 -19.79 -10.88
N GLY A 70 7.83 -19.68 -10.23
CA GLY A 70 6.68 -20.48 -10.65
C GLY A 70 5.54 -20.45 -9.65
N ILE A 71 4.36 -20.15 -10.20
CA ILE A 71 3.03 -20.40 -9.66
C ILE A 71 2.72 -19.64 -8.36
N ILE A 72 1.79 -18.68 -8.42
CA ILE A 72 1.05 -18.25 -7.22
C ILE A 72 0.13 -19.44 -6.85
N ALA A 73 0.71 -20.48 -6.26
CA ALA A 73 0.03 -21.62 -5.67
C ALA A 73 0.12 -21.42 -4.16
N LEU A 74 -0.85 -20.69 -3.59
CA LEU A 74 -1.26 -20.73 -2.17
C LEU A 74 -2.29 -19.61 -1.92
N VAL A 75 -3.35 -19.56 -2.73
CA VAL A 75 -4.60 -18.89 -2.32
C VAL A 75 -5.68 -19.97 -2.32
N PRO A 76 -6.20 -20.41 -1.15
CA PRO A 76 -7.24 -21.43 -1.07
C PRO A 76 -8.64 -20.87 -1.40
N HIS A 77 -8.75 -20.11 -2.49
CA HIS A 77 -10.03 -19.71 -3.07
C HIS A 77 -9.99 -19.91 -4.59
N ALA A 78 -11.04 -20.55 -5.12
CA ALA A 78 -11.15 -21.20 -6.43
C ALA A 78 -10.84 -20.34 -7.69
N TRP A 79 -10.56 -19.05 -7.53
CA TRP A 79 -10.38 -18.08 -8.63
C TRP A 79 -8.90 -17.78 -8.96
N PHE A 80 -7.95 -18.37 -8.23
CA PHE A 80 -6.51 -18.19 -8.46
C PHE A 80 -5.76 -19.47 -8.87
N ASN A 81 -6.24 -20.19 -9.90
CA ASN A 81 -5.35 -21.04 -10.71
C ASN A 81 -4.55 -20.14 -11.67
N VAL A 82 -3.62 -19.35 -11.14
CA VAL A 82 -2.72 -18.54 -11.98
C VAL A 82 -1.54 -19.40 -12.41
N ALA A 83 -1.79 -20.23 -13.42
CA ALA A 83 -0.74 -20.80 -14.23
C ALA A 83 -0.03 -19.66 -14.98
N GLY A 84 1.28 -19.55 -14.76
CA GLY A 84 2.21 -18.83 -15.65
C GLY A 84 2.39 -17.34 -15.39
N LEU A 85 3.35 -17.00 -14.53
CA LEU A 85 4.36 -15.99 -14.86
C LEU A 85 5.57 -16.14 -13.92
N ALA A 86 6.59 -16.90 -14.34
CA ALA A 86 7.89 -16.89 -13.67
C ALA A 86 8.67 -15.66 -14.15
N VAL A 87 9.07 -14.77 -13.23
CA VAL A 87 9.96 -13.67 -13.55
C VAL A 87 11.26 -13.87 -12.81
N SER A 88 12.25 -14.38 -13.54
CA SER A 88 13.63 -14.44 -13.09
C SER A 88 14.15 -13.02 -12.91
N ILE A 89 14.36 -12.60 -11.66
CA ILE A 89 14.93 -11.30 -11.35
C ILE A 89 16.44 -11.46 -11.23
N SER A 90 17.19 -10.80 -12.12
CA SER A 90 18.64 -10.77 -12.05
C SER A 90 19.13 -10.05 -10.79
N ALA A 91 20.13 -10.60 -10.12
CA ALA A 91 20.69 -10.06 -8.87
C ALA A 91 21.26 -8.62 -8.99
N LYS A 92 21.40 -8.11 -10.22
CA LYS A 92 21.88 -6.75 -10.53
C LYS A 92 20.82 -5.67 -10.32
N LEU A 93 19.54 -6.01 -10.18
CA LEU A 93 18.46 -5.05 -10.01
C LEU A 93 18.27 -4.67 -8.53
N GLY A 94 18.27 -3.37 -8.22
CA GLY A 94 17.99 -2.88 -6.88
C GLY A 94 16.56 -3.22 -6.43
N ALA A 95 16.36 -3.48 -5.12
CA ALA A 95 15.09 -3.95 -4.54
C ALA A 95 13.84 -3.13 -4.93
N ALA A 96 14.00 -1.83 -5.20
CA ALA A 96 12.91 -0.96 -5.66
C ALA A 96 12.47 -1.24 -7.11
N ALA A 97 13.42 -1.52 -8.02
CA ALA A 97 13.12 -1.86 -9.41
C ALA A 97 12.45 -3.23 -9.50
N VAL A 98 12.96 -4.19 -8.72
CA VAL A 98 12.40 -5.53 -8.51
C VAL A 98 10.95 -5.48 -8.01
N SER A 99 10.67 -4.66 -7.00
CA SER A 99 9.31 -4.47 -6.47
C SER A 99 8.36 -3.84 -7.50
N LYS A 100 8.83 -2.85 -8.27
CA LYS A 100 8.02 -2.21 -9.32
C LYS A 100 7.62 -3.20 -10.42
N GLY A 101 8.57 -4.00 -10.92
CA GLY A 101 8.29 -5.01 -11.95
C GLY A 101 7.27 -6.07 -11.48
N ARG A 102 7.44 -6.61 -10.28
CA ARG A 102 6.50 -7.60 -9.69
C ARG A 102 5.10 -7.03 -9.51
N THR A 103 5.01 -5.80 -9.00
CA THR A 103 3.71 -5.13 -8.79
C THR A 103 2.98 -4.91 -10.12
N GLU A 104 3.69 -4.46 -11.16
CA GLU A 104 3.09 -4.23 -12.48
C GLU A 104 2.53 -5.51 -13.10
N LEU A 105 3.28 -6.61 -13.00
CA LEU A 105 2.86 -7.90 -13.53
C LEU A 105 1.67 -8.49 -12.77
N TYR A 106 1.68 -8.38 -11.44
CA TYR A 106 0.54 -8.75 -10.61
C TYR A 106 -0.72 -7.97 -11.01
N LEU A 107 -0.61 -6.63 -11.15
CA LEU A 107 -1.73 -5.79 -11.58
C LEU A 107 -2.22 -6.14 -12.99
N ARG A 108 -1.32 -6.46 -13.93
CA ARG A 108 -1.70 -6.90 -15.28
C ARG A 108 -2.53 -8.18 -15.22
N GLU A 109 -2.07 -9.16 -14.45
CA GLU A 109 -2.72 -10.46 -14.37
C GLU A 109 -4.09 -10.40 -13.67
N VAL A 110 -4.17 -9.65 -12.57
CA VAL A 110 -5.42 -9.44 -11.86
C VAL A 110 -6.42 -8.60 -12.68
N ASN A 111 -5.94 -7.62 -13.46
CA ASN A 111 -6.81 -6.93 -14.42
C ASN A 111 -7.32 -7.87 -15.52
N LYS A 112 -6.49 -8.79 -16.02
CA LYS A 112 -6.90 -9.76 -17.04
C LYS A 112 -7.95 -10.76 -16.52
N LYS A 113 -7.79 -11.24 -15.29
CA LYS A 113 -8.58 -12.36 -14.75
C LYS A 113 -9.76 -11.95 -13.85
N LEU A 114 -9.61 -10.89 -13.06
CA LEU A 114 -10.61 -10.49 -12.07
C LEU A 114 -11.40 -9.26 -12.52
N PHE A 115 -10.73 -8.12 -12.71
CA PHE A 115 -11.42 -6.84 -12.94
C PHE A 115 -11.91 -6.67 -14.39
N GLY A 116 -11.09 -7.00 -15.38
CA GLY A 116 -11.36 -6.79 -16.80
C GLY A 116 -12.63 -7.47 -17.31
N PRO A 117 -12.86 -8.78 -17.03
CA PRO A 117 -14.09 -9.46 -17.41
C PRO A 117 -15.37 -8.83 -16.85
N ARG A 118 -15.25 -7.99 -15.81
CA ARG A 118 -16.35 -7.30 -15.13
C ARG A 118 -16.47 -5.83 -15.53
N GLY A 119 -15.72 -5.41 -16.55
CA GLY A 119 -15.66 -4.02 -17.02
C GLY A 119 -14.94 -3.07 -16.06
N LEU A 120 -14.06 -3.60 -15.20
CA LEU A 120 -13.31 -2.83 -14.20
C LEU A 120 -11.82 -2.83 -14.54
N LYS A 121 -11.11 -1.85 -14.00
CA LYS A 121 -9.64 -1.77 -14.05
C LYS A 121 -9.12 -1.25 -12.72
N VAL A 122 -8.06 -1.87 -12.23
CA VAL A 122 -7.29 -1.41 -11.08
C VAL A 122 -5.91 -0.92 -11.49
N SER A 123 -5.42 0.13 -10.85
CA SER A 123 -4.09 0.69 -11.07
C SER A 123 -3.57 1.36 -9.79
N ILE A 124 -2.25 1.54 -9.72
CA ILE A 124 -1.61 2.38 -8.69
C ILE A 124 -1.31 3.73 -9.32
N ALA A 125 -1.72 4.81 -8.66
CA ALA A 125 -1.50 6.18 -9.10
C ALA A 125 -0.88 7.04 -7.99
N SER A 126 -0.25 8.15 -8.38
CA SER A 126 0.21 9.15 -7.42
C SER A 126 -0.99 9.88 -6.81
N THR A 127 -0.83 10.48 -5.62
CA THR A 127 -1.92 11.26 -4.99
C THR A 127 -2.47 12.36 -5.91
N LEU A 128 -1.64 12.97 -6.75
CA LEU A 128 -2.08 13.98 -7.70
C LEU A 128 -2.96 13.37 -8.80
N ALA A 129 -2.47 12.30 -9.45
CA ALA A 129 -3.23 11.61 -10.49
C ALA A 129 -4.52 10.99 -9.96
N THR A 130 -4.53 10.43 -8.75
CA THR A 130 -5.75 9.93 -8.10
C THR A 130 -6.80 11.04 -7.95
N ARG A 131 -6.40 12.24 -7.51
CA ARG A 131 -7.33 13.36 -7.34
C ARG A 131 -7.88 13.87 -8.65
N GLU A 132 -7.07 13.85 -9.71
CA GLU A 132 -7.50 14.17 -11.07
C GLU A 132 -8.53 13.15 -11.60
N ILE A 133 -8.25 11.85 -11.44
CA ILE A 133 -9.19 10.77 -11.79
C ILE A 133 -10.54 10.92 -11.07
N LEU A 134 -10.49 11.27 -9.78
CA LEU A 134 -11.68 11.49 -8.96
C LEU A 134 -12.36 12.84 -9.20
N LYS A 135 -11.77 13.72 -10.02
CA LYS A 135 -12.24 15.10 -10.24
C LYS A 135 -12.42 15.88 -8.94
N VAL A 136 -11.50 15.68 -7.99
CA VAL A 136 -11.48 16.41 -6.71
C VAL A 136 -11.01 17.84 -6.96
N PRO A 137 -11.76 18.88 -6.51
CA PRO A 137 -11.32 20.26 -6.59
C PRO A 137 -9.90 20.49 -6.07
N GLY A 138 -9.12 21.31 -6.79
CA GLY A 138 -7.74 21.62 -6.42
C GLY A 138 -7.60 22.31 -5.06
N SER A 139 -8.63 23.03 -4.63
CA SER A 139 -8.72 23.73 -3.34
C SER A 139 -8.90 22.80 -2.14
N LEU A 140 -9.40 21.57 -2.34
CA LEU A 140 -9.64 20.67 -1.21
C LEU A 140 -8.34 20.16 -0.60
N PRO A 141 -8.21 20.12 0.73
CA PRO A 141 -7.02 19.55 1.37
C PRO A 141 -6.88 18.05 1.05
N LYS A 142 -5.65 17.53 1.20
CA LYS A 142 -5.36 16.09 0.98
C LYS A 142 -5.81 15.21 2.15
N LEU A 143 -6.03 15.80 3.31
CA LEU A 143 -6.45 15.16 4.54
C LEU A 143 -7.63 15.97 5.09
N ALA A 144 -8.63 15.30 5.67
CA ALA A 144 -9.69 15.97 6.41
C ALA A 144 -9.06 16.80 7.53
N SER A 145 -9.67 17.95 7.87
CA SER A 145 -9.26 18.79 9.00
C SER A 145 -9.19 17.98 10.29
N LEU A 146 -8.31 18.39 11.21
CA LEU A 146 -8.34 17.83 12.56
C LEU A 146 -9.59 18.38 13.28
N SER A 147 -10.43 17.46 13.74
CA SER A 147 -11.58 17.67 14.60
C SER A 147 -11.60 16.53 15.62
N ASP A 148 -12.47 16.60 16.62
CA ASP A 148 -12.60 15.54 17.63
C ASP A 148 -12.86 14.16 16.99
N GLU A 149 -13.59 14.13 15.87
CA GLU A 149 -13.89 12.91 15.09
C GLU A 149 -12.72 12.37 14.27
N THR A 150 -11.77 13.22 13.87
CA THR A 150 -10.63 12.82 13.02
C THR A 150 -9.32 12.74 13.79
N PHE A 151 -9.31 13.16 15.06
CA PHE A 151 -8.13 13.19 15.91
C PHE A 151 -7.58 11.78 16.18
N TYR A 152 -8.47 10.80 16.37
CA TYR A 152 -8.10 9.43 16.74
C TYR A 152 -7.83 8.50 15.55
N ILE A 153 -8.09 8.96 14.33
CA ILE A 153 -7.93 8.12 13.14
C ILE A 153 -6.61 8.40 12.43
N ASN A 154 -6.10 7.38 11.74
CA ASN A 154 -4.82 7.48 11.06
C ASN A 154 -4.87 8.36 9.80
N THR A 155 -3.70 8.74 9.29
CA THR A 155 -3.56 9.60 8.11
C THR A 155 -4.24 9.04 6.85
N ALA A 156 -4.28 7.72 6.68
CA ALA A 156 -4.90 7.10 5.52
C ALA A 156 -6.43 7.20 5.58
N GLU A 157 -7.02 7.00 6.76
CA GLU A 157 -8.45 7.19 6.97
C GLU A 157 -8.86 8.66 6.82
N ARG A 158 -8.05 9.61 7.33
CA ARG A 158 -8.26 11.05 7.06
C ARG A 158 -8.18 11.40 5.58
N ALA A 159 -7.34 10.71 4.81
CA ALA A 159 -7.26 10.88 3.37
C ALA A 159 -8.52 10.34 2.67
N LEU A 160 -9.05 9.20 3.12
CA LEU A 160 -10.33 8.66 2.63
C LEU A 160 -11.47 9.64 2.90
N ARG A 161 -11.60 10.16 4.14
CA ARG A 161 -12.63 11.15 4.47
C ARG A 161 -12.55 12.40 3.59
N ALA A 162 -11.35 12.87 3.26
CA ALA A 162 -11.16 14.04 2.40
C ALA A 162 -11.70 13.88 0.97
N VAL A 163 -11.75 12.64 0.47
CA VAL A 163 -12.20 12.34 -0.91
C VAL A 163 -13.53 11.57 -0.95
N ALA A 164 -14.14 11.28 0.20
CA ALA A 164 -15.35 10.47 0.31
C ALA A 164 -16.52 10.94 -0.58
N PRO A 165 -16.77 12.26 -0.79
CA PRO A 165 -17.80 12.71 -1.73
C PRO A 165 -17.54 12.32 -3.19
N TYR A 166 -16.30 12.01 -3.56
CA TYR A 166 -15.85 11.75 -4.94
C TYR A 166 -15.52 10.27 -5.19
N SER A 167 -15.38 9.46 -4.15
CA SER A 167 -15.09 8.04 -4.24
C SER A 167 -16.30 7.17 -3.89
N ALA A 168 -16.24 5.90 -4.26
CA ALA A 168 -17.20 4.90 -3.80
C ALA A 168 -17.14 4.75 -2.27
N HIS A 169 -18.26 4.32 -1.70
CA HIS A 169 -18.35 3.97 -0.29
C HIS A 169 -17.44 2.78 0.04
N LEU A 170 -16.81 2.83 1.22
CA LEU A 170 -15.94 1.79 1.75
C LEU A 170 -16.37 1.40 3.16
N GLU A 171 -16.41 0.11 3.42
CA GLU A 171 -16.51 -0.49 4.75
C GLU A 171 -15.08 -0.74 5.27
N LEU A 172 -14.76 -0.12 6.40
CA LEU A 172 -13.43 -0.18 7.00
C LEU A 172 -13.29 -1.35 8.00
N ASP A 173 -14.41 -1.82 8.55
CA ASP A 173 -14.47 -3.01 9.39
C ASP A 173 -14.55 -4.24 8.50
N VAL A 174 -13.42 -4.95 8.36
CA VAL A 174 -13.27 -6.08 7.46
C VAL A 174 -12.58 -7.24 8.17
N PRO A 175 -12.95 -8.51 7.87
CA PRO A 175 -12.36 -9.68 8.53
C PRO A 175 -10.83 -9.67 8.43
N PRO A 176 -10.07 -10.11 9.43
CA PRO A 176 -8.60 -10.07 9.38
C PRO A 176 -8.05 -10.83 8.15
N PRO A 177 -6.83 -10.48 7.69
CA PRO A 177 -6.16 -11.23 6.62
C PRO A 177 -6.02 -12.72 6.98
N THR A 178 -6.11 -13.63 5.99
CA THR A 178 -6.04 -15.08 6.21
C THR A 178 -4.69 -15.52 6.79
N GLU A 179 -4.61 -16.70 7.44
CA GLU A 179 -3.41 -17.15 8.18
C GLU A 179 -2.10 -17.16 7.36
N GLN A 180 -2.17 -17.46 6.06
CA GLN A 180 -1.01 -17.46 5.16
C GLN A 180 -0.44 -16.05 4.96
N SER A 181 -1.32 -15.05 4.78
CA SER A 181 -0.92 -13.64 4.76
C SER A 181 -0.40 -13.18 6.12
N THR A 182 -0.90 -13.77 7.21
CA THR A 182 -0.51 -13.45 8.59
C THR A 182 0.93 -13.86 8.87
N MET A 183 1.41 -15.01 8.39
CA MET A 183 2.82 -15.41 8.51
C MET A 183 3.74 -14.50 7.70
N LEU A 184 3.38 -14.19 6.45
CA LEU A 184 4.14 -13.26 5.60
C LEU A 184 4.16 -11.84 6.20
N ALA A 185 3.04 -11.37 6.74
CA ALA A 185 2.91 -10.09 7.42
C ALA A 185 3.75 -10.03 8.70
N LYS A 186 3.83 -11.11 9.49
CA LYS A 186 4.72 -11.19 10.67
C LYS A 186 6.19 -11.01 10.28
N VAL A 187 6.61 -11.62 9.18
CA VAL A 187 8.00 -11.50 8.68
C VAL A 187 8.27 -10.08 8.16
N SER A 188 7.37 -9.51 7.35
CA SER A 188 7.50 -8.13 6.86
C SER A 188 7.46 -7.09 7.98
N ALA A 189 6.60 -7.27 8.98
CA ALA A 189 6.52 -6.41 10.16
C ALA A 189 7.81 -6.42 10.98
N LYS A 190 8.43 -7.59 11.14
CA LYS A 190 9.71 -7.75 11.85
C LYS A 190 10.84 -7.00 11.14
N GLU A 191 10.87 -7.01 9.81
CA GLU A 191 11.85 -6.22 9.03
C GLU A 191 11.60 -4.71 9.11
N ALA A 192 10.34 -4.26 9.08
CA ALA A 192 9.99 -2.86 9.26
C ALA A 192 10.45 -2.35 10.64
N ALA A 193 10.15 -3.10 11.71
CA ALA A 193 10.59 -2.80 13.07
C ALA A 193 12.13 -2.76 13.20
N SER A 194 12.83 -3.69 12.53
CA SER A 194 14.30 -3.72 12.51
C SER A 194 14.90 -2.49 11.81
N LYS A 195 14.29 -2.02 10.71
CA LYS A 195 14.69 -0.80 10.01
C LYS A 195 14.40 0.46 10.82
N ASP A 196 13.25 0.53 11.48
CA ASP A 196 12.90 1.65 12.36
C ASP A 196 13.88 1.76 13.53
N ARG A 197 14.25 0.63 14.16
CA ARG A 197 15.30 0.59 15.19
C ARG A 197 16.66 1.07 14.66
N LYS A 198 17.06 0.67 13.45
CA LYS A 198 18.32 1.13 12.82
C LYS A 198 18.28 2.63 12.51
N ASN A 199 17.17 3.14 12.00
CA ASN A 199 16.99 4.56 11.70
C ASN A 199 16.97 5.38 12.98
N HIS A 200 16.27 4.94 14.01
CA HIS A 200 16.25 5.56 15.34
C HIS A 200 17.66 5.65 15.93
N LYS A 201 18.43 4.54 15.88
CA LYS A 201 19.84 4.53 16.32
C LYS A 201 20.72 5.53 15.55
N LYS A 202 20.49 5.71 14.25
CA LYS A 202 21.21 6.71 13.44
C LYS A 202 20.83 8.14 13.81
N VAL A 203 19.54 8.39 14.07
CA VAL A 203 19.05 9.70 14.51
C VAL A 203 19.64 10.07 15.88
N MET A 204 19.63 9.14 16.84
CA MET A 204 20.22 9.37 18.17
C MET A 204 21.72 9.69 18.07
N LYS A 205 22.50 8.90 17.31
CA LYS A 205 23.93 9.21 17.09
C LYS A 205 24.18 10.61 16.48
N LYS A 206 23.28 11.11 15.63
CA LYS A 206 23.39 12.47 15.08
C LYS A 206 23.09 13.52 16.14
N ARG A 207 22.10 13.28 17.00
CA ARG A 207 21.76 14.16 18.13
C ARG A 207 22.91 14.25 19.14
N ASP A 208 23.52 13.12 19.51
CA ASP A 208 24.66 13.10 20.43
C ASP A 208 25.86 13.87 19.87
N LYS A 209 26.18 13.68 18.59
CA LYS A 209 27.25 14.45 17.91
C LYS A 209 26.95 15.94 17.84
N ALA A 210 25.68 16.33 17.70
CA ALA A 210 25.28 17.73 17.70
C ALA A 210 25.41 18.34 19.10
N GLY A 211 24.99 17.62 20.15
CA GLY A 211 25.16 18.00 21.55
C GLY A 211 26.63 18.19 21.93
N TYR A 212 27.49 17.21 21.62
CA TYR A 212 28.93 17.32 21.84
C TYR A 212 29.56 18.53 21.13
N LYS A 213 29.12 18.85 19.90
CA LYS A 213 29.59 20.04 19.18
C LYS A 213 29.09 21.34 19.80
N ALA A 214 27.89 21.37 20.37
CA ALA A 214 27.34 22.53 21.06
C ALA A 214 28.11 22.79 22.36
N GLU A 215 28.28 21.78 23.21
CA GLU A 215 29.04 21.88 24.47
C GLU A 215 30.49 22.33 24.20
N LYS A 216 31.14 21.78 23.17
CA LYS A 216 32.50 22.20 22.78
C LYS A 216 32.55 23.66 22.32
N ARG A 217 31.49 24.19 21.70
CA ARG A 217 31.41 25.60 21.27
C ARG A 217 31.18 26.51 22.47
N GLU A 218 30.37 26.08 23.42
CA GLU A 218 30.08 26.79 24.68
C GLU A 218 31.34 26.93 25.54
N ARG A 219 32.05 25.83 25.83
CA ARG A 219 33.35 25.87 26.53
C ARG A 219 34.39 26.76 25.85
N LYS A 220 34.34 26.89 24.51
CA LYS A 220 35.23 27.81 23.77
C LYS A 220 34.82 29.27 23.89
N ARG A 221 33.52 29.57 24.09
CA ARG A 221 33.02 30.93 24.33
C ARG A 221 33.35 31.37 25.75
N GLU A 222 33.07 30.53 26.74
CA GLU A 222 33.41 30.79 28.15
C GLU A 222 34.91 31.05 28.34
N ARG A 223 35.78 30.26 27.71
CA ARG A 223 37.24 30.48 27.72
C ARG A 223 37.71 31.77 27.04
N LYS A 224 36.91 32.34 26.13
CA LYS A 224 37.19 33.62 25.48
C LYS A 224 36.66 34.79 26.30
N GLU A 225 35.57 34.60 27.04
CA GLU A 225 34.99 35.62 27.91
C GLU A 225 35.75 35.74 29.24
N ALA A 226 36.41 34.67 29.68
CA ALA A 226 37.28 34.67 30.86
C ALA A 226 38.72 35.20 30.62
N LYS A 227 39.00 35.78 29.45
CA LYS A 227 40.34 36.22 29.02
C LYS A 227 40.31 37.67 28.55
#